data_AF-A0A950ASI3-F1
#
_entry.id   AF-A0A950ASI3-F1
#
_cell.length_a   1.000
_cell.length_b   1.000
_cell.length_c   1.000
_cell.angle_alpha   90.00
_cell.angle_beta   90.00
_cell.angle_gamma   90.00
#
_symmetry.space_group_name_H-M   'P 1'
#
loop_
_entity.id
_entity.type
_entity.pdbx_description
1 polymer ?
#
loop_
_entity_poly.entity_id
_entity_poly.type
_entity_poly.pdbx_seq_one_letter_code
_entity_poly.pdbx_strand_id
1 'polypeptide(L)'
;MPGGFRGGNFRAWLFEIARHVLIDHARKRRPEPLDDAEHRRDDRAAAPDAGLIERERSEALRRCLERLSSEAVALVRARLGGADDREACRRLDLTPERAYTLFHRAKEQLQACLERVLA
;
A
#
# COMPACT_ATOMS: atom_id res chain seq x y z
N MET A 1 10.83 21.77 -11.80
CA MET A 1 11.27 20.75 -10.82
C MET A 1 11.07 21.32 -9.43
N PRO A 2 10.36 20.62 -8.52
CA PRO A 2 10.27 21.08 -7.13
C PRO A 2 11.67 21.13 -6.52
N GLY A 3 11.92 22.16 -5.69
CA GLY A 3 13.19 22.28 -4.96
C GLY A 3 13.41 21.08 -4.02
N GLY A 4 14.66 20.83 -3.65
CA GLY A 4 15.01 19.75 -2.72
C GLY A 4 14.19 19.79 -1.42
N PHE A 5 13.94 18.62 -0.82
CA PHE A 5 13.15 18.48 0.40
C PHE A 5 13.72 19.34 1.53
N ARG A 6 12.90 20.23 2.10
CA ARG A 6 13.31 21.16 3.17
C ARG A 6 12.71 20.83 4.54
N GLY A 7 12.26 19.60 4.74
CA GLY A 7 11.55 19.17 5.96
C GLY A 7 10.01 19.25 5.82
N GLY A 8 9.28 18.56 6.71
CA GLY A 8 7.82 18.48 6.70
C GLY A 8 7.26 17.12 6.25
N ASN A 9 6.06 17.10 5.68
CA ASN A 9 5.38 15.85 5.27
C ASN A 9 6.02 15.25 4.01
N PHE A 10 6.96 14.33 4.21
CA PHE A 10 7.69 13.64 3.15
C PHE A 10 6.77 12.95 2.12
N ARG A 11 5.66 12.35 2.56
CA ARG A 11 4.70 11.70 1.65
C ARG A 11 4.08 12.70 0.68
N ALA A 12 3.64 13.85 1.17
CA ALA A 12 3.04 14.89 0.33
C ALA A 12 4.04 15.39 -0.73
N TRP A 13 5.27 15.69 -0.30
CA TRP A 13 6.35 16.11 -1.21
C TRP A 13 6.69 15.04 -2.26
N LEU A 14 6.76 13.76 -1.86
CA LEU A 14 7.02 12.65 -2.79
C LEU A 14 5.88 12.48 -3.80
N PHE A 15 4.63 12.55 -3.36
CA PHE A 15 3.48 12.48 -4.26
C PHE A 15 3.47 13.65 -5.25
N GLU A 16 3.93 14.83 -4.84
CA GLU A 16 4.06 15.97 -5.72
C GLU A 16 5.13 15.75 -6.80
N ILE A 17 6.29 15.17 -6.46
CA ILE A 17 7.28 14.76 -7.46
C ILE A 17 6.67 13.73 -8.42
N ALA A 18 6.03 12.68 -7.89
CA ALA A 18 5.44 11.62 -8.70
C ALA A 18 4.41 12.20 -9.68
N ARG A 19 3.54 13.11 -9.22
CA ARG A 19 2.56 13.82 -10.03
C ARG A 19 3.21 14.61 -11.16
N HIS A 20 4.27 15.37 -10.87
CA HIS A 20 4.98 16.13 -11.88
C HIS A 20 5.59 15.24 -12.96
N VAL A 21 6.25 14.14 -12.57
CA VAL A 21 6.83 13.17 -13.50
C VAL A 21 5.74 12.55 -14.39
N LEU A 22 4.60 12.20 -13.81
CA LEU A 22 3.47 11.58 -14.52
C LEU A 22 2.88 12.56 -15.55
N ILE A 23 2.71 13.83 -15.17
CA ILE A 23 2.25 14.90 -16.07
C ILE A 23 3.27 15.16 -17.19
N ASP A 24 4.56 15.24 -16.87
CA ASP A 24 5.61 15.48 -17.86
C ASP A 24 5.70 14.31 -18.86
N HIS A 25 5.54 13.08 -18.38
CA HIS A 25 5.46 11.90 -19.25
C HIS A 25 4.20 11.91 -20.12
N ALA A 26 3.06 12.35 -19.59
CA ALA A 26 1.82 12.49 -20.36
C ALA A 26 1.87 13.63 -21.38
N ARG A 27 2.52 14.75 -21.06
CA ARG A 27 2.72 15.89 -21.98
C ARG A 27 3.65 15.54 -23.14
N LYS A 28 4.71 14.77 -22.89
CA LYS A 28 5.55 14.19 -23.95
C LYS A 28 4.79 13.21 -24.87
N ARG A 29 3.58 12.79 -24.48
CA ARG A 29 2.76 11.79 -25.19
C ARG A 29 1.62 12.35 -26.08
N ARG A 30 1.48 13.66 -26.38
CA ARG A 30 0.40 14.13 -27.32
C ARG A 30 0.69 15.42 -28.11
N PRO A 31 0.04 15.65 -29.30
CA PRO A 31 -0.92 14.80 -30.03
C PRO A 31 -0.48 14.44 -31.47
N GLU A 32 -0.81 13.22 -31.89
CA GLU A 32 -0.89 12.84 -33.31
C GLU A 32 -2.29 13.24 -33.82
N PRO A 33 -2.45 13.69 -35.08
CA PRO A 33 -3.71 14.23 -35.60
C PRO A 33 -4.90 13.27 -35.41
N LEU A 34 -6.09 13.84 -35.22
CA LEU A 34 -7.34 13.15 -34.86
C LEU A 34 -7.96 12.29 -35.99
N ASP A 35 -7.22 11.99 -37.06
CA ASP A 35 -7.76 11.27 -38.21
C ASP A 35 -7.84 9.75 -37.97
N ASP A 36 -6.97 9.21 -37.10
CA ASP A 36 -6.91 7.76 -36.79
C ASP A 36 -7.22 7.47 -35.30
N ALA A 37 -8.23 8.15 -34.74
CA ALA A 37 -8.51 8.12 -33.30
C ALA A 37 -9.14 6.80 -32.77
N GLU A 38 -9.44 5.82 -33.62
CA GLU A 38 -10.24 4.65 -33.21
C GLU A 38 -9.46 3.50 -32.53
N HIS A 39 -8.13 3.48 -32.51
CA HIS A 39 -7.40 2.28 -32.05
C HIS A 39 -6.48 2.40 -30.84
N ARG A 40 -6.44 3.53 -30.12
CA ARG A 40 -5.65 3.59 -28.88
C ARG A 40 -6.44 3.18 -27.65
N ARG A 41 -6.56 1.87 -27.46
CA ARG A 41 -6.71 1.30 -26.10
C ARG A 41 -5.40 1.59 -25.37
N ASP A 42 -5.49 2.06 -24.13
CA ASP A 42 -4.32 2.26 -23.28
C ASP A 42 -3.79 0.88 -22.87
N ASP A 43 -2.86 0.33 -23.65
CA ASP A 43 -2.29 -1.02 -23.41
C ASP A 43 -1.67 -1.16 -22.01
N ARG A 44 -1.32 -0.05 -21.34
CA ARG A 44 -0.84 -0.04 -19.96
C ARG A 44 -1.95 -0.22 -18.91
N ALA A 45 -3.17 0.23 -19.19
CA ALA A 45 -4.33 -0.06 -18.33
C ALA A 45 -4.82 -1.51 -18.50
N ALA A 46 -4.42 -2.15 -19.58
CA ALA A 46 -4.75 -3.52 -19.95
C ALA A 46 -3.54 -4.46 -19.87
N ALA A 47 -2.67 -4.32 -18.87
CA ALA A 47 -1.79 -5.42 -18.48
C ALA A 47 -2.60 -6.37 -17.57
N PRO A 48 -3.29 -7.39 -18.10
CA PRO A 48 -4.11 -8.31 -17.29
C PRO A 48 -3.32 -8.92 -16.13
N ASP A 49 -2.03 -9.11 -16.33
CA ASP A 49 -1.09 -9.69 -15.36
C ASP A 49 -0.91 -8.81 -14.12
N ALA A 50 -0.92 -7.48 -14.26
CA ALA A 50 -0.77 -6.58 -13.10
C ALA A 50 -1.97 -6.66 -12.15
N GLY A 51 -3.18 -6.79 -12.71
CA GLY A 51 -4.40 -7.02 -11.94
C GLY A 51 -4.44 -8.41 -11.30
N LEU A 52 -3.89 -9.43 -11.98
CA LEU A 52 -3.80 -10.78 -11.45
C LEU A 52 -2.82 -10.87 -10.26
N ILE A 53 -1.61 -10.31 -10.42
CA ILE A 53 -0.58 -10.30 -9.36
C ILE A 53 -1.10 -9.59 -8.11
N GLU A 54 -1.79 -8.46 -8.25
CA GLU A 54 -2.32 -7.72 -7.10
C GLU A 54 -3.43 -8.51 -6.37
N ARG A 55 -4.26 -9.25 -7.11
CA ARG A 55 -5.28 -10.15 -6.55
C ARG A 55 -4.63 -11.30 -5.78
N GLU A 56 -3.63 -11.96 -6.36
CA GLU A 56 -2.89 -13.05 -5.72
C GLU A 56 -2.22 -12.59 -4.42
N ARG A 57 -1.59 -11.42 -4.42
CA ARG A 57 -0.98 -10.82 -3.22
C ARG A 57 -2.03 -10.47 -2.16
N SER A 58 -3.15 -9.91 -2.57
CA SER A 58 -4.26 -9.58 -1.68
C SER A 58 -4.85 -10.83 -1.02
N GLU A 59 -5.00 -11.92 -1.78
CA GLU A 59 -5.50 -13.19 -1.29
C GLU A 59 -4.49 -13.90 -0.38
N ALA A 60 -3.19 -13.86 -0.71
CA ALA A 60 -2.12 -14.33 0.17
C ALA A 60 -2.13 -13.59 1.51
N LEU A 61 -2.23 -12.26 1.49
CA LEU A 61 -2.32 -11.45 2.71
C LEU A 61 -3.55 -11.81 3.55
N ARG A 62 -4.71 -12.00 2.90
CA ARG A 62 -5.95 -12.36 3.59
C ARG A 62 -5.81 -13.71 4.30
N ARG A 63 -5.29 -14.73 3.62
CA ARG A 63 -4.99 -16.05 4.20
C ARG A 63 -4.00 -15.97 5.37
N CYS A 64 -2.99 -15.11 5.25
CA CYS A 64 -2.02 -14.92 6.34
C CYS A 64 -2.63 -14.21 7.55
N LEU A 65 -3.51 -13.24 7.35
CA LEU A 65 -4.25 -12.56 8.43
C LEU A 65 -5.20 -13.52 9.17
N GLU A 66 -5.81 -14.47 8.48
CA GLU A 66 -6.67 -15.50 9.10
C GLU A 66 -5.92 -16.43 10.07
N ARG A 67 -4.59 -16.49 9.99
CA ARG A 67 -3.75 -17.29 10.90
C ARG A 67 -3.39 -16.55 12.20
N LEU A 68 -3.65 -15.25 12.27
CA LEU A 68 -3.40 -14.45 13.46
C LEU A 68 -4.61 -14.57 14.41
N SER A 69 -4.38 -14.29 15.70
CA SER A 69 -5.50 -14.14 16.63
C SER A 69 -6.37 -12.94 16.23
N SER A 70 -7.66 -12.99 16.55
CA SER A 70 -8.60 -11.89 16.30
C SER A 70 -8.11 -10.57 16.90
N GLU A 71 -7.51 -10.63 18.08
CA GLU A 71 -6.91 -9.49 18.77
C GLU A 71 -5.71 -8.90 18.02
N ALA A 72 -4.80 -9.75 17.51
CA ALA A 72 -3.67 -9.32 16.70
C ALA A 72 -4.13 -8.68 15.38
N VAL A 73 -5.13 -9.26 14.71
CA VAL A 73 -5.72 -8.69 13.49
C VAL A 73 -6.34 -7.32 13.77
N ALA A 74 -7.06 -7.17 14.88
CA ALA A 74 -7.66 -5.90 15.27
C ALA A 74 -6.60 -4.83 15.54
N LEU A 75 -5.51 -5.18 16.23
CA LEU A 75 -4.38 -4.29 16.50
C LEU A 75 -3.67 -3.86 15.22
N VAL A 76 -3.36 -4.79 14.33
CA VAL A 76 -2.74 -4.48 13.03
C VAL A 76 -3.63 -3.56 12.20
N ARG A 77 -4.94 -3.84 12.12
CA ARG A 77 -5.90 -2.98 11.40
C ARG A 77 -5.99 -1.58 12.00
N ALA A 78 -6.03 -1.45 13.33
CA ALA A 78 -6.06 -0.16 14.00
C ALA A 78 -4.81 0.68 13.66
N ARG A 79 -3.61 0.08 13.76
CA ARG A 79 -2.34 0.75 13.47
C ARG A 79 -2.21 1.17 12.01
N LEU A 80 -2.63 0.32 11.08
CA LEU A 80 -2.64 0.63 9.64
C LEU A 80 -3.71 1.67 9.28
N GLY A 81 -4.81 1.71 10.04
CA GLY A 81 -5.83 2.74 9.96
C GLY A 81 -5.42 4.11 10.52
N GLY A 82 -4.18 4.23 11.01
CA GLY A 82 -3.62 5.49 11.52
C GLY A 82 -3.88 5.76 13.00
N ALA A 83 -4.46 4.81 13.74
CA ALA A 83 -4.57 4.93 15.19
C ALA A 83 -3.18 4.99 15.82
N ASP A 84 -2.98 5.92 16.75
CA ASP A 84 -1.78 5.94 17.56
C ASP A 84 -1.77 4.79 18.59
N ASP A 85 -0.62 4.53 19.21
CA ASP A 85 -0.47 3.38 20.11
C ASP A 85 -1.39 3.49 21.34
N ARG A 86 -1.68 4.70 21.83
CA ARG A 86 -2.57 4.92 22.98
C ARG A 86 -4.03 4.71 22.61
N GLU A 87 -4.45 5.16 21.44
CA GLU A 87 -5.78 4.95 20.91
C GLU A 87 -6.03 3.47 20.64
N ALA A 88 -5.07 2.78 20.02
CA ALA A 88 -5.14 1.35 19.76
C ALA A 88 -5.25 0.53 21.07
N CYS A 89 -4.43 0.85 22.08
CA CYS A 89 -4.50 0.21 23.40
C CYS A 89 -5.86 0.41 24.06
N ARG A 90 -6.39 1.64 24.06
CA ARG A 90 -7.71 1.95 24.65
C ARG A 90 -8.86 1.23 23.94
N ARG A 91 -8.84 1.19 22.60
CA ARG A 91 -9.90 0.57 21.80
C ARG A 91 -9.95 -0.95 21.94
N LEU A 92 -8.81 -1.57 22.22
CA LEU A 92 -8.66 -3.02 22.29
C LEU A 92 -8.51 -3.55 23.71
N ASP A 93 -8.61 -2.68 24.72
CA ASP A 93 -8.40 -2.99 26.14
C ASP A 93 -7.06 -3.72 26.39
N LEU A 94 -6.00 -3.19 25.78
CA LEU A 94 -4.64 -3.73 25.86
C LEU A 94 -3.73 -2.81 26.67
N THR A 95 -2.80 -3.40 27.42
CA THR A 95 -1.67 -2.66 27.98
C THR A 95 -0.65 -2.33 26.88
N PRO A 96 0.12 -1.22 26.99
CA PRO A 96 1.14 -0.86 26.02
C PRO A 96 2.17 -1.96 25.75
N GLU A 97 2.62 -2.66 26.80
CA GLU A 97 3.58 -3.75 26.69
C GLU A 97 3.01 -4.95 25.94
N ARG A 98 1.73 -5.29 26.20
CA ARG A 98 1.03 -6.37 25.50
C ARG A 98 0.77 -6.00 24.05
N ALA A 99 0.35 -4.77 23.77
CA ALA A 99 0.16 -4.29 22.40
C ALA A 99 1.48 -4.31 21.60
N TYR A 100 2.59 -3.86 22.19
CA TYR A 100 3.90 -3.89 21.55
C TYR A 100 4.33 -5.31 21.17
N THR A 101 4.29 -6.23 22.14
CA THR A 101 4.69 -7.63 21.91
C THR A 101 3.74 -8.36 20.95
N LEU A 102 2.44 -8.11 21.04
CA LEU A 102 1.44 -8.66 20.13
C LEU A 102 1.66 -8.17 18.70
N PHE A 103 1.89 -6.86 18.51
CA PHE A 103 2.15 -6.27 17.20
C PHE A 103 3.44 -6.78 16.58
N HIS A 104 4.51 -6.91 17.37
CA HIS A 104 5.78 -7.47 16.90
C HIS A 104 5.60 -8.90 16.39
N ARG A 105 4.99 -9.77 17.20
CA ARG A 105 4.73 -11.17 16.83
C ARG A 105 3.82 -11.27 15.61
N ALA A 106 2.77 -10.44 15.55
CA ALA A 106 1.86 -10.38 14.41
C ALA A 106 2.61 -10.02 13.12
N LYS A 107 3.53 -9.05 13.17
CA LYS A 107 4.36 -8.66 12.02
C LYS A 107 5.28 -9.79 11.57
N GLU A 108 5.99 -10.45 12.49
CA GLU A 108 6.86 -11.59 12.19
C GLU A 108 6.07 -12.75 11.56
N GLN A 109 4.90 -13.07 12.11
CA GLN A 109 4.02 -14.11 11.57
C GLN A 109 3.53 -13.79 10.16
N LEU A 110 3.16 -12.52 9.91
CA LEU A 110 2.74 -12.07 8.58
C LEU A 110 3.89 -12.13 7.58
N GLN A 111 5.09 -11.68 7.95
CA GLN A 111 6.28 -11.76 7.10
C GLN A 111 6.61 -13.21 6.74
N ALA A 112 6.76 -14.08 7.74
CA ALA A 112 7.07 -15.48 7.52
C ALA A 112 5.98 -16.24 6.75
N CYS A 113 4.71 -15.80 6.84
CA CYS A 113 3.63 -16.36 6.06
C CYS A 113 3.68 -15.91 4.60
N LEU A 114 3.81 -14.60 4.36
CA LEU A 114 3.89 -14.03 3.01
C LEU A 114 5.11 -14.56 2.24
N GLU A 115 6.26 -14.69 2.91
CA GLU A 115 7.47 -15.28 2.30
C GLU A 115 7.23 -16.71 1.84
N ARG A 116 6.41 -17.50 2.53
CA ARG A 116 6.08 -18.88 2.12
C ARG A 116 5.00 -18.97 1.05
N VAL A 117 4.10 -17.99 0.97
CA VAL A 117 3.00 -17.98 0.00
C VAL A 117 3.41 -17.33 -1.32
N LEU A 118 4.38 -16.42 -1.30
CA LEU A 118 4.87 -15.68 -2.47
C LEU A 118 6.23 -16.18 -3.00
N ALA A 119 6.88 -17.12 -2.32
CA ALA A 119 8.05 -17.84 -2.85
C ALA A 119 7.59 -19.02 -3.73
#